data_AF-A0A7C1ID44-F1
#
_entry.id   AF-A0A7C1ID44-F1
#
_cell.length_a   1.000
_cell.length_b   1.000
_cell.length_c   1.000
_cell.angle_alpha   90.00
_cell.angle_beta   90.00
_cell.angle_gamma   90.00
#
_symmetry.space_group_name_H-M   'P 1'
#
loop_
_entity.id
_entity.type
_entity.pdbx_description
1 polymer ?
#
loop_
_entity_poly.entity_id
_entity_poly.type
_entity_poly.pdbx_seq_one_letter_code
_entity_poly.pdbx_strand_id
1 'polypeptide(L)'
;DEVTYNAHIIVRFELEKMLVNNEIRVDDLPELWSELYEKYLGIRPSTYSEGVLQDIHWSGGMIGYFPTYSIGTLLSAQIKYAIEKELGKTIDEIALENNLGLIREWLREKIHKWGSTYPPSVLLQKAMGEELNPEYFLKYIESKYLKLPEQFL
;
A
#
# COMPACT_ATOMS: atom_id res chain seq x y z
N ASP A 1 10.32 4.91 1.08
CA ASP A 1 9.97 4.71 2.52
C ASP A 1 8.46 4.55 2.65
N GLU A 2 7.89 4.33 3.84
CA GLU A 2 6.45 4.11 4.01
C GLU A 2 5.57 5.27 3.52
N VAL A 3 6.08 6.51 3.56
CA VAL A 3 5.33 7.70 3.15
C VAL A 3 5.34 7.85 1.63
N THR A 4 6.50 7.69 1.01
CA THR A 4 6.68 7.90 -0.44
C THR A 4 6.34 6.68 -1.30
N TYR A 5 6.30 5.48 -0.72
CA TYR A 5 6.13 4.23 -1.47
C TYR A 5 4.92 4.22 -2.40
N ASN A 6 3.76 4.69 -1.92
CA ASN A 6 2.54 4.72 -2.72
C ASN A 6 2.61 5.68 -3.91
N ALA A 7 3.45 6.72 -3.85
CA ALA A 7 3.66 7.62 -4.99
C ALA A 7 4.34 6.91 -6.17
N HIS A 8 5.28 6.00 -5.90
CA HIS A 8 5.89 5.16 -6.94
C HIS A 8 4.85 4.28 -7.64
N ILE A 9 3.88 3.76 -6.89
CA ILE A 9 2.78 2.94 -7.43
C ILE A 9 1.82 3.78 -8.27
N ILE A 10 1.49 5.00 -7.83
CA ILE A 10 0.64 5.94 -8.58
C ILE A 10 1.23 6.22 -9.97
N VAL A 11 2.53 6.50 -10.07
CA VAL A 11 3.18 6.73 -11.37
C VAL A 11 2.93 5.56 -12.33
N ARG A 12 3.19 4.34 -11.87
CA ARG A 12 3.04 3.13 -12.70
C ARG A 12 1.60 2.91 -13.10
N PHE A 13 0.66 3.07 -12.16
CA PHE A 13 -0.76 2.93 -12.42
C PHE A 13 -1.28 3.95 -13.45
N GLU A 14 -0.86 5.21 -13.35
CA GLU A 14 -1.26 6.25 -14.33
C GLU A 14 -0.73 5.92 -15.72
N LEU A 15 0.54 5.53 -15.85
CA LEU A 15 1.12 5.13 -17.13
C LEU A 15 0.45 3.88 -17.71
N GLU A 16 0.18 2.86 -16.88
CA GLU A 16 -0.56 1.67 -17.30
C GLU A 16 -1.95 2.02 -17.82
N LYS A 17 -2.68 2.89 -17.11
CA LYS A 17 -4.02 3.33 -17.52
C LYS A 17 -3.98 4.06 -18.86
N MET A 18 -3.04 4.99 -19.04
CA MET A 18 -2.88 5.72 -20.30
C MET A 18 -2.51 4.78 -21.46
N LEU A 19 -1.61 3.82 -21.24
CA LEU A 19 -1.25 2.81 -22.24
C LEU A 19 -2.45 1.94 -22.64
N VAL A 20 -3.17 1.39 -21.65
CA VAL A 20 -4.33 0.51 -21.89
C VAL A 20 -5.44 1.25 -22.63
N ASN A 21 -5.61 2.54 -22.37
CA ASN A 21 -6.58 3.40 -23.06
C ASN A 21 -6.10 3.90 -24.43
N ASN A 22 -4.89 3.55 -24.88
CA ASN A 22 -4.26 4.06 -26.09
C ASN A 22 -4.11 5.60 -26.11
N GLU A 23 -3.98 6.23 -24.95
CA GLU A 23 -3.76 7.67 -24.80
C GLU A 23 -2.31 8.06 -25.07
N ILE A 24 -1.37 7.12 -24.86
CA ILE A 24 0.07 7.28 -25.07
C ILE A 24 0.65 6.06 -25.80
N ARG A 25 1.82 6.22 -26.42
CA ARG A 25 2.61 5.13 -27.01
C ARG A 25 3.68 4.67 -26.04
N VAL A 26 4.20 3.47 -26.25
CA VAL A 26 5.35 2.94 -25.47
C VAL A 26 6.56 3.85 -25.56
N ASP A 27 6.80 4.47 -26.72
CA ASP A 27 7.92 5.39 -26.95
C ASP A 27 7.82 6.67 -26.09
N ASP A 28 6.64 7.02 -25.60
CA ASP A 28 6.40 8.20 -24.76
C ASP A 28 6.74 7.95 -23.27
N LEU A 29 6.84 6.67 -22.86
CA LEU A 29 7.02 6.30 -21.46
C LEU A 29 8.25 6.91 -20.77
N PRO A 30 9.44 6.99 -21.39
CA PRO A 30 10.62 7.51 -20.67
C PRO A 30 10.45 8.97 -20.23
N GLU A 31 9.82 9.80 -21.05
CA GLU A 31 9.60 11.22 -20.71
C GLU A 31 8.46 11.36 -19.71
N LEU A 32 7.31 10.74 -19.96
CA LEU A 32 6.16 10.79 -19.04
C LEU A 32 6.49 10.20 -17.66
N TRP A 33 7.30 9.14 -17.61
CA TRP A 33 7.82 8.60 -16.36
C TRP A 33 8.58 9.67 -15.57
N SER A 34 9.47 10.38 -16.26
CA SER A 34 10.31 11.42 -15.67
C SER A 34 9.47 12.59 -15.15
N GLU A 35 8.49 13.05 -15.94
CA GLU A 35 7.55 14.10 -15.55
C GLU A 35 6.70 13.70 -14.34
N LEU A 36 6.18 12.47 -14.30
CA LEU A 36 5.36 11.98 -13.19
C LEU A 36 6.19 11.76 -11.92
N TYR A 37 7.44 11.28 -12.03
CA TYR A 37 8.35 11.20 -10.89
C TYR A 37 8.68 12.59 -10.34
N GLU A 38 8.91 13.57 -11.20
CA GLU A 38 9.16 14.94 -10.77
C GLU A 38 7.93 15.53 -10.08
N LYS A 39 6.73 15.31 -10.63
CA LYS A 39 5.45 15.75 -10.05
C LYS A 39 5.17 15.13 -8.68
N TYR A 40 5.30 13.82 -8.54
CA TYR A 40 4.87 13.10 -7.33
C TYR A 40 5.96 12.96 -6.27
N LEU A 41 7.24 12.94 -6.66
CA LEU A 41 8.37 12.67 -5.78
C LEU A 41 9.42 13.80 -5.79
N GLY A 42 9.29 14.80 -6.66
CA GLY A 42 10.24 15.93 -6.74
C GLY A 42 11.62 15.55 -7.27
N ILE A 43 11.75 14.39 -7.92
CA ILE A 43 13.02 13.88 -8.45
C ILE A 43 12.87 13.42 -9.89
N ARG A 44 13.96 13.48 -10.65
CA ARG A 44 14.01 13.02 -12.05
C ARG A 44 15.11 11.96 -12.21
N PRO A 45 14.82 10.78 -12.79
CA PRO A 45 15.84 9.77 -13.01
C PRO A 45 16.88 10.25 -14.03
N SER A 46 18.15 9.91 -13.80
CA SER A 46 19.25 10.33 -14.68
C SER A 46 19.43 9.41 -15.89
N THR A 47 18.96 8.17 -15.78
CA THR A 47 19.07 7.12 -16.79
C THR A 47 17.78 6.30 -16.86
N TYR A 48 17.55 5.61 -17.98
CA TYR A 48 16.38 4.72 -18.10
C TYR A 48 16.42 3.54 -17.12
N SER A 49 17.62 3.06 -16.76
CA SER A 49 17.80 2.02 -15.74
C SER A 49 17.32 2.45 -14.35
N GLU A 50 17.46 3.73 -14.01
CA GLU A 50 16.94 4.30 -12.77
C GLU A 50 15.47 4.78 -12.90
N GLY A 51 15.00 4.92 -14.14
CA GLY A 51 13.65 5.38 -14.50
C GLY A 51 12.77 4.22 -14.93
N VAL A 52 12.23 4.34 -16.15
CA VAL A 52 11.21 3.44 -16.72
C VAL A 52 11.61 1.95 -16.77
N LEU A 53 12.91 1.61 -16.75
CA LEU A 53 13.41 0.23 -16.79
C LEU A 53 13.79 -0.34 -15.40
N GLN A 54 13.47 0.37 -14.32
CA GLN A 54 13.85 -0.06 -12.96
C GLN A 54 13.16 -1.36 -12.51
N ASP A 55 12.00 -1.67 -13.09
CA ASP A 55 11.18 -2.82 -12.71
C ASP A 55 11.00 -3.81 -13.88
N ILE A 56 10.90 -5.08 -13.52
CA ILE A 56 10.70 -6.19 -14.47
C ILE A 56 9.23 -6.41 -14.85
N HIS A 57 8.28 -5.72 -14.22
CA HIS A 57 6.87 -6.10 -14.28
C HIS A 57 6.28 -6.01 -15.69
N TRP A 58 6.56 -4.91 -16.38
CA TRP A 58 6.04 -4.70 -17.73
C TRP A 58 6.67 -5.64 -18.75
N SER A 59 7.97 -5.97 -18.61
CA SER A 59 8.60 -6.98 -19.47
C SER A 59 8.07 -8.40 -19.21
N GLY A 60 7.61 -8.67 -17.99
CA GLY A 60 6.88 -9.88 -17.63
C GLY A 60 5.38 -9.87 -17.97
N GLY A 61 4.85 -8.81 -18.59
CA GLY A 61 3.43 -8.69 -18.95
C GLY A 61 2.48 -8.45 -17.77
N MET A 62 3.00 -8.07 -16.60
CA MET A 62 2.22 -7.87 -15.37
C MET A 62 1.56 -6.49 -15.32
N ILE A 63 0.70 -6.19 -16.31
CA ILE A 63 -0.07 -4.94 -16.38
C ILE A 63 -1.24 -4.98 -15.39
N GLY A 64 -1.46 -3.89 -14.63
CA GLY A 64 -2.47 -3.82 -13.58
C GLY A 64 -2.03 -4.47 -12.26
N TYR A 65 -0.75 -4.88 -12.16
CA TYR A 65 -0.21 -5.55 -10.98
C TYR A 65 0.19 -4.56 -9.89
N PHE A 66 0.81 -3.42 -10.24
CA PHE A 66 1.34 -2.48 -9.26
C PHE A 66 0.34 -1.96 -8.22
N PRO A 67 -0.94 -1.68 -8.55
CA PRO A 67 -1.93 -1.25 -7.57
C PRO A 67 -2.08 -2.20 -6.37
N THR A 68 -1.78 -3.49 -6.55
CA THR A 68 -1.86 -4.50 -5.48
C THR A 68 -0.90 -4.21 -4.32
N TYR A 69 0.26 -3.60 -4.59
CA TYR A 69 1.20 -3.20 -3.53
C TYR A 69 0.57 -2.13 -2.62
N SER A 70 0.00 -1.07 -3.20
CA SER A 70 -0.69 -0.03 -2.43
C SER A 70 -1.91 -0.58 -1.69
N ILE A 71 -2.70 -1.46 -2.32
CA ILE A 71 -3.82 -2.12 -1.65
C ILE A 71 -3.32 -2.90 -0.42
N GLY A 72 -2.22 -3.65 -0.53
CA GLY A 72 -1.62 -4.35 0.61
C GLY A 72 -1.16 -3.42 1.72
N THR A 73 -0.52 -2.29 1.37
CA THR A 73 -0.10 -1.27 2.34
C THR A 73 -1.30 -0.71 3.10
N LEU A 74 -2.36 -0.31 2.39
CA LEU A 74 -3.59 0.24 3.00
C LEU A 74 -4.29 -0.79 3.88
N LEU A 75 -4.42 -2.04 3.40
CA LEU A 75 -5.03 -3.13 4.16
C LEU A 75 -4.28 -3.43 5.44
N SER A 76 -2.94 -3.36 5.45
CA SER A 76 -2.16 -3.66 6.64
C SER A 76 -2.48 -2.70 7.80
N ALA A 77 -2.67 -1.41 7.51
CA ALA A 77 -3.06 -0.42 8.52
C ALA A 77 -4.51 -0.63 9.01
N GLN A 78 -5.43 -0.96 8.10
CA GLN A 78 -6.81 -1.25 8.47
C GLN A 78 -6.94 -2.52 9.33
N ILE A 79 -6.21 -3.59 8.95
CA ILE A 79 -6.14 -4.84 9.72
C ILE A 79 -5.54 -4.58 11.11
N LYS A 80 -4.45 -3.81 11.20
CA LYS A 80 -3.87 -3.37 12.47
C LYS A 80 -4.94 -2.73 13.35
N TYR A 81 -5.67 -1.73 12.82
CA TYR A 81 -6.71 -1.05 13.58
C TYR A 81 -7.83 -1.99 14.05
N ALA A 82 -8.27 -2.92 13.19
CA ALA A 82 -9.30 -3.89 13.54
C ALA A 82 -8.87 -4.83 14.68
N ILE A 83 -7.63 -5.32 14.63
CA ILE A 83 -7.04 -6.14 15.69
C ILE A 83 -7.01 -5.35 17.01
N GLU A 84 -6.48 -4.13 16.99
CA GLU A 84 -6.34 -3.32 18.20
C GLU A 84 -7.69 -3.00 18.83
N LYS A 85 -8.69 -2.72 17.99
CA LYS A 85 -10.08 -2.46 18.42
C LYS A 85 -10.73 -3.69 19.06
N GLU A 86 -10.58 -4.88 18.46
CA GLU A 86 -11.22 -6.10 18.95
C GLU A 86 -10.52 -6.67 20.19
N LEU A 87 -9.19 -6.56 20.27
CA LEU A 87 -8.41 -7.06 21.40
C LEU A 87 -8.30 -6.06 22.55
N GLY A 88 -8.59 -4.78 22.32
CA GLY A 88 -8.44 -3.72 23.32
C GLY A 88 -6.99 -3.47 23.73
N LYS A 89 -6.02 -3.85 22.89
CA LYS A 89 -4.58 -3.67 23.08
C LYS A 89 -3.94 -3.22 21.78
N THR A 90 -2.96 -2.33 21.87
CA THR A 90 -2.12 -1.95 20.73
C THR A 90 -1.23 -3.10 20.29
N ILE A 91 -0.81 -3.12 19.03
CA ILE A 91 0.15 -4.11 18.52
C ILE A 91 1.47 -4.03 19.31
N ASP A 92 1.90 -2.83 19.70
CA ASP A 92 3.14 -2.63 20.46
C ASP A 92 3.04 -3.22 21.87
N GLU A 93 1.91 -3.05 22.57
CA GLU A 93 1.67 -3.72 23.87
C GLU A 93 1.71 -5.24 23.73
N ILE A 94 1.05 -5.79 22.70
CA ILE A 94 1.06 -7.24 22.45
C ILE A 94 2.49 -7.74 22.17
N ALA A 95 3.28 -6.97 21.43
CA ALA A 95 4.67 -7.30 21.13
C ALA A 95 5.57 -7.23 22.38
N LEU A 96 5.40 -6.20 23.23
CA LEU A 96 6.13 -6.05 24.49
C LEU A 96 5.83 -7.18 25.48
N GLU A 97 4.60 -7.69 25.50
CA GLU A 97 4.20 -8.87 26.27
C GLU A 97 4.66 -10.20 25.65
N ASN A 98 5.34 -10.17 24.50
CA ASN A 98 5.76 -11.34 23.71
C ASN A 98 4.59 -12.28 23.36
N ASN A 99 3.39 -11.73 23.12
CA ASN A 99 2.16 -12.49 22.89
C ASN A 99 1.64 -12.34 21.44
N LEU A 100 2.55 -12.43 20.46
CA LEU A 100 2.22 -12.35 19.02
C LEU A 100 1.24 -13.46 18.57
N GLY A 101 1.04 -14.49 19.40
CA GLY A 101 0.02 -15.51 19.20
C GLY A 101 -1.39 -14.94 19.06
N LEU A 102 -1.71 -13.85 19.77
CA LEU A 102 -3.02 -13.18 19.67
C LEU A 102 -3.27 -12.61 18.27
N ILE A 103 -2.27 -11.94 17.70
CA ILE A 103 -2.35 -11.37 16.35
C ILE A 103 -2.51 -12.49 15.32
N ARG A 104 -1.67 -13.54 15.42
CA ARG A 104 -1.73 -14.69 14.52
C ARG A 104 -3.09 -15.40 14.57
N GLU A 105 -3.64 -15.56 15.77
CA GLU A 105 -4.95 -16.19 15.98
C GLU A 105 -6.07 -15.37 15.33
N TRP A 106 -6.09 -14.06 15.57
CA TRP A 106 -7.07 -13.16 14.96
C TRP A 106 -7.00 -13.24 13.42
N LEU A 107 -5.80 -13.15 12.85
CA LEU A 107 -5.60 -13.25 11.40
C LEU A 107 -6.03 -14.62 10.86
N ARG A 108 -5.74 -15.71 11.58
CA ARG A 108 -6.16 -17.06 11.18
C ARG A 108 -7.67 -17.15 11.09
N GLU A 109 -8.37 -16.70 12.12
CA GLU A 109 -9.82 -16.86 12.24
C GLU A 109 -10.61 -15.90 11.35
N LYS A 110 -10.08 -14.69 11.10
CA LYS A 110 -10.80 -13.66 10.35
C LYS A 110 -10.41 -13.62 8.87
N ILE A 111 -9.17 -13.99 8.52
CA ILE A 111 -8.62 -13.82 7.18
C ILE A 111 -8.11 -15.17 6.61
N HIS A 112 -7.07 -15.75 7.20
CA HIS A 112 -6.30 -16.81 6.53
C HIS A 112 -7.10 -18.09 6.26
N LYS A 113 -7.96 -18.53 7.20
CA LYS A 113 -8.70 -19.80 7.05
C LYS A 113 -9.66 -19.80 5.86
N TRP A 114 -10.04 -18.62 5.37
CA TRP A 114 -10.99 -18.49 4.27
C TRP A 114 -10.33 -18.67 2.90
N GLY A 115 -9.01 -18.47 2.77
CA GLY A 115 -8.31 -18.54 1.50
C GLY A 115 -9.03 -17.73 0.41
N SER A 116 -9.37 -18.38 -0.70
CA SER A 116 -10.12 -17.77 -1.81
C SER A 116 -11.63 -18.06 -1.78
N THR A 117 -12.19 -18.44 -0.62
CA THR A 117 -13.64 -18.73 -0.47
C THR A 117 -14.49 -17.49 -0.75
N TYR A 118 -13.98 -16.30 -0.41
CA TYR A 118 -14.68 -15.04 -0.61
C TYR A 118 -13.88 -14.10 -1.50
N PRO A 119 -14.56 -13.28 -2.33
CA PRO A 119 -13.94 -12.12 -2.94
C PRO A 119 -13.36 -11.18 -1.86
N PRO A 120 -12.28 -10.42 -2.16
CA PRO A 120 -11.63 -9.56 -1.17
C PRO A 120 -12.58 -8.62 -0.41
N SER A 121 -13.43 -7.84 -1.11
CA SER A 121 -14.36 -6.91 -0.45
C SER A 121 -15.31 -7.60 0.53
N VAL A 122 -15.80 -8.79 0.18
CA VAL A 122 -16.68 -9.61 1.04
C VAL A 122 -15.93 -10.14 2.25
N LEU A 123 -14.67 -10.58 2.07
CA LEU A 123 -13.84 -11.02 3.19
C LEU A 123 -13.57 -9.86 4.16
N LEU A 124 -13.24 -8.68 3.66
CA LEU A 124 -13.01 -7.49 4.48
C LEU A 124 -14.27 -7.10 5.27
N GLN A 125 -15.43 -7.07 4.60
CA GLN A 125 -16.70 -6.79 5.24
C GLN A 125 -17.03 -7.79 6.36
N LYS A 126 -16.72 -9.08 6.16
CA LYS A 126 -16.91 -10.13 7.19
C LYS A 126 -15.90 -10.03 8.34
N ALA A 127 -14.65 -9.73 8.04
CA ALA A 127 -13.55 -9.71 9.01
C ALA A 127 -13.59 -8.45 9.88
N MET A 128 -13.90 -7.29 9.29
CA MET A 128 -13.71 -5.98 9.91
C MET A 128 -14.97 -5.09 9.86
N GLY A 129 -16.02 -5.49 9.12
CA GLY A 129 -17.29 -4.77 9.09
C GLY A 129 -17.36 -3.62 8.07
N GLU A 130 -16.35 -3.47 7.22
CA GLU A 130 -16.27 -2.43 6.20
C GLU A 130 -15.39 -2.90 5.02
N GLU A 131 -15.47 -2.19 3.89
CA GLU A 131 -14.58 -2.38 2.75
C GLU A 131 -13.21 -1.70 2.98
N LEU A 132 -12.32 -1.73 1.97
CA LEU A 132 -11.03 -1.07 2.03
C LEU A 132 -11.21 0.43 2.31
N ASN A 133 -10.58 0.92 3.37
CA ASN A 133 -10.70 2.30 3.81
C ASN A 133 -9.31 2.93 4.00
N PRO A 134 -8.88 3.86 3.12
CA PRO A 134 -7.53 4.43 3.16
C PRO A 134 -7.29 5.33 4.38
N GLU A 135 -8.34 5.79 5.07
CA GLU A 135 -8.24 6.65 6.26
C GLU A 135 -7.41 6.02 7.38
N TYR A 136 -7.40 4.68 7.49
CA TYR A 136 -6.59 3.98 8.49
C TYR A 136 -5.10 4.12 8.22
N PHE A 137 -4.69 4.07 6.96
CA PHE A 137 -3.30 4.26 6.58
C PHE A 137 -2.86 5.72 6.77
N LEU A 138 -3.72 6.68 6.42
CA LEU A 138 -3.43 8.10 6.66
C LEU A 138 -3.23 8.36 8.16
N LYS A 139 -4.15 7.91 9.01
CA LYS A 139 -4.02 8.01 10.47
C LYS A 139 -2.74 7.35 10.99
N TYR A 140 -2.36 6.20 10.45
CA TYR A 140 -1.12 5.51 10.82
C TYR A 140 0.11 6.37 10.49
N ILE A 141 0.21 6.86 9.26
CA ILE A 141 1.34 7.68 8.82
C ILE A 141 1.40 8.99 9.60
N GLU A 142 0.28 9.69 9.75
CA GLU A 142 0.20 10.94 10.51
C GLU A 142 0.62 10.71 11.98
N SER A 143 0.10 9.67 12.63
CA SER A 143 0.47 9.37 14.01
C SER A 143 1.94 9.00 14.16
N LYS A 144 2.57 8.39 13.16
CA LYS A 144 3.96 7.93 13.23
C LYS A 144 4.96 9.03 12.86
N TYR A 145 4.63 9.87 11.87
CA TYR A 145 5.57 10.81 11.27
C TYR A 145 5.27 12.29 11.56
N LEU A 146 4.04 12.64 11.97
CA LEU A 146 3.66 14.03 12.28
C LEU A 146 3.51 14.31 13.78
N LYS A 147 3.51 13.28 14.64
CA LYS A 147 3.60 13.52 16.09
C LYS A 147 4.96 14.13 16.42
N LEU A 148 4.97 15.43 16.69
CA LEU A 148 6.11 16.09 17.31
C LEU A 148 6.35 15.44 18.67
N PRO A 149 7.60 15.07 19.01
CA PRO A 149 7.90 14.68 20.38
C PRO A 149 7.55 15.82 21.34
N GLU A 150 6.99 15.52 22.52
CA GLU A 150 6.54 16.50 23.52
C GLU A 150 7.59 17.58 23.84
N GLN A 151 8.88 17.31 23.63
CA GLN A 151 9.98 18.26 23.82
C GLN A 151 10.00 19.46 22.84
N PHE A 152 9.07 19.51 21.86
CA PHE A 152 8.94 20.61 20.89
C PHE A 152 7.58 21.35 20.98
N LEU A 153 6.78 21.09 22.03
CA LEU A 153 5.57 21.84 22.41
C LEU A 153 5.83 22.63 23.70
#